data_AF-A0A3R7NTC1-F1
#
_entry.id   AF-A0A3R7NTC1-F1
#
_cell.length_a   1.000
_cell.length_b   1.000
_cell.length_c   1.000
_cell.angle_alpha   90.00
_cell.angle_beta   90.00
_cell.angle_gamma   90.00
#
_symmetry.space_group_name_H-M   'P 1'
#
loop_
_entity.id
_entity.type
_entity.pdbx_description
1 polymer ?
#
loop_
_entity_poly.entity_id
_entity_poly.type
_entity_poly.pdbx_seq_one_letter_code
_entity_poly.pdbx_strand_id
1 'polypeptide(L)' 'DESHRFAITASRKKIRKSNKYSALDSVKGIGPITKKALLKKFKSLKGIKEASKSDLMTIKNINETMASEIKQVL' A
#
# COMPACT_ATOMS: atom_id res chain seq x y z
N ASP A 1 7.48 36.01 -15.99
CA ASP A 1 6.48 34.93 -15.94
C ASP A 1 7.03 33.79 -15.09
N GLU A 2 6.87 33.88 -13.77
CA GLU A 2 7.43 32.96 -12.77
C GLU A 2 6.37 32.08 -12.10
N SER A 3 5.10 32.30 -12.48
CA SER A 3 3.94 31.56 -12.01
C SER A 3 3.95 30.10 -12.46
N HIS A 4 4.67 29.77 -13.53
CA HIS A 4 4.79 28.40 -14.04
C HIS A 4 5.74 27.51 -13.25
N ARG A 5 6.75 28.06 -12.55
CA ARG A 5 7.69 27.23 -11.76
C ARG A 5 7.11 26.71 -10.46
N PHE A 6 6.15 27.42 -9.87
CA PHE A 6 5.53 27.02 -8.60
C PHE A 6 4.43 25.96 -8.75
N ALA A 7 3.82 25.83 -9.93
CA ALA A 7 2.71 24.90 -10.16
C ALA A 7 3.13 23.41 -10.17
N ILE A 8 4.36 23.10 -10.61
CA ILE A 8 4.80 21.71 -10.78
C ILE A 8 5.20 21.05 -9.44
N THR A 9 5.61 21.84 -8.45
CA THR A 9 6.09 21.33 -7.16
C THR A 9 4.95 20.92 -6.22
N ALA A 10 3.80 21.60 -6.30
CA ALA A 10 2.62 21.30 -5.48
C ALA A 10 1.94 19.97 -5.88
N SER A 11 1.96 19.60 -7.17
CA SER A 11 1.31 18.38 -7.66
C SER A 11 2.07 17.10 -7.27
N ARG A 12 3.41 17.14 -7.17
CA ARG A 12 4.21 15.98 -6.72
C ARG A 12 3.88 15.55 -5.29
N LYS A 13 3.58 16.51 -4.41
CA LYS A 13 3.26 16.24 -3.00
C LYS A 13 1.88 15.60 -2.84
N LYS A 14 0.93 15.95 -3.73
CA LYS A 14 -0.44 15.40 -3.74
C LYS A 14 -0.46 13.98 -4.31
N ILE A 15 0.27 13.71 -5.39
CA ILE A 15 0.38 12.37 -6.01
C ILE A 15 1.09 11.37 -5.10
N ARG A 16 2.18 11.77 -4.41
CA ARG A 16 2.87 10.90 -3.44
C ARG A 16 1.97 10.40 -2.29
N LYS A 17 0.94 11.16 -1.93
CA LYS A 17 0.02 10.80 -0.84
C LYS A 17 -1.02 9.77 -1.27
N SER A 18 -1.47 9.82 -2.54
CA SER A 18 -2.37 8.84 -3.13
C SER A 18 -1.65 7.51 -3.45
N ASN A 19 -0.39 7.58 -3.94
CA ASN A 19 0.38 6.39 -4.31
C ASN A 19 0.78 5.49 -3.14
N LYS A 20 0.85 5.99 -1.90
CA LYS A 20 1.25 5.16 -0.76
C LYS A 20 0.38 3.91 -0.71
N TYR A 21 -0.93 4.03 -0.81
CA TYR A 21 -1.82 2.90 -0.65
C TYR A 21 -2.01 2.08 -1.94
N SER A 22 -1.55 2.57 -3.10
CA SER A 22 -1.79 1.94 -4.41
C SER A 22 -1.01 0.63 -4.62
N ALA A 23 0.11 0.43 -3.91
CA ALA A 23 0.93 -0.79 -4.06
C ALA A 23 0.19 -2.06 -3.63
N LEU A 24 -0.80 -1.94 -2.74
CA LEU A 24 -1.65 -3.08 -2.37
C LEU A 24 -2.76 -3.33 -3.39
N ASP A 25 -3.12 -2.33 -4.20
CA ASP A 25 -4.19 -2.45 -5.20
C ASP A 25 -3.71 -3.18 -6.46
N SER A 26 -2.39 -3.26 -6.70
CA SER A 26 -1.82 -4.04 -7.80
C SER A 26 -1.79 -5.55 -7.53
N VAL A 27 -2.04 -5.98 -6.28
CA VAL A 27 -2.07 -7.40 -5.91
C VAL A 27 -3.44 -7.99 -6.25
N LYS A 28 -3.45 -9.06 -7.06
CA LYS A 28 -4.70 -9.64 -7.55
C LYS A 28 -5.44 -10.32 -6.39
N GLY A 29 -6.67 -9.88 -6.14
CA GLY A 29 -7.49 -10.39 -5.05
C GLY A 29 -7.41 -9.57 -3.74
N ILE A 30 -6.56 -8.54 -3.66
CA ILE A 30 -6.63 -7.59 -2.55
C ILE A 30 -7.73 -6.58 -2.82
N GLY A 31 -8.82 -6.74 -2.08
CA GLY A 31 -9.90 -5.76 -2.05
C GLY A 31 -9.70 -4.68 -0.98
N PRO A 32 -10.59 -3.66 -0.95
CA PRO A 32 -10.57 -2.60 0.04
C PRO A 32 -10.73 -3.10 1.48
N ILE A 33 -11.39 -4.24 1.68
CA ILE A 33 -11.59 -4.88 2.99
C ILE A 33 -10.25 -5.40 3.54
N THR A 34 -9.55 -6.22 2.76
CA THR A 34 -8.24 -6.80 3.12
C THR A 34 -7.21 -5.70 3.36
N LYS A 35 -7.21 -4.68 2.49
CA LYS A 35 -6.34 -3.51 2.64
C LYS A 35 -6.60 -2.74 3.93
N LYS A 36 -7.86 -2.48 4.27
CA LYS A 36 -8.22 -1.85 5.56
C LYS A 36 -7.79 -2.71 6.74
N ALA A 37 -7.94 -4.03 6.66
CA ALA A 37 -7.51 -4.95 7.71
C ALA A 37 -5.98 -4.91 7.91
N LEU A 38 -5.22 -4.96 6.81
CA LEU A 38 -3.76 -4.83 6.82
C LEU A 38 -3.32 -3.50 7.44
N LEU A 39 -3.90 -2.39 6.98
CA LEU A 39 -3.59 -1.07 7.52
C LEU A 39 -4.00 -0.92 8.98
N LYS A 40 -5.09 -1.56 9.42
CA LYS A 40 -5.52 -1.56 10.81
C LYS A 40 -4.56 -2.33 11.71
N LYS A 41 -4.05 -3.49 11.24
CA LYS A 41 -3.12 -4.35 11.98
C LYS A 41 -1.71 -3.75 12.04
N PHE A 42 -1.18 -3.36 10.87
CA PHE A 42 0.23 -2.97 10.71
C PHE A 42 0.45 -1.45 10.72
N LYS A 43 -0.62 -0.65 10.79
CA LYS A 43 -0.66 0.83 10.85
C LYS A 43 -0.12 1.57 9.61
N SER A 44 0.81 0.98 8.88
CA SER A 44 1.47 1.58 7.71
C SER A 44 1.94 0.51 6.72
N LEU A 45 2.20 0.92 5.47
CA LEU A 45 2.75 0.02 4.44
C LEU A 45 4.12 -0.50 4.81
N LYS A 46 4.94 0.32 5.49
CA LYS A 46 6.22 -0.12 6.01
C LYS A 46 6.03 -1.25 7.02
N GLY A 47 5.05 -1.12 7.91
CA GLY A 47 4.69 -2.21 8.84
C GLY A 47 4.20 -3.47 8.13
N ILE A 48 3.48 -3.33 7.00
CA ILE A 48 3.07 -4.47 6.17
C ILE A 48 4.27 -5.12 5.49
N LYS A 49 5.23 -4.32 5.00
CA LYS A 49 6.48 -4.79 4.38
C LYS A 49 7.37 -5.54 5.36
N GLU A 50 7.49 -5.03 6.58
CA GLU A 50 8.27 -5.64 7.67
C GLU A 50 7.56 -6.85 8.27
N ALA A 51 6.25 -7.00 8.06
CA ALA A 51 5.50 -8.15 8.55
C ALA A 51 5.98 -9.47 7.93
N SER A 52 5.85 -10.53 8.72
CA SER A 52 6.11 -11.90 8.26
C SER A 52 4.96 -12.39 7.40
N LYS A 53 5.25 -13.36 6.52
CA LYS A 53 4.22 -14.01 5.67
C LYS A 53 3.11 -14.61 6.53
N SER A 54 3.47 -15.21 7.67
CA SER A 54 2.57 -15.71 8.71
C SER A 54 1.65 -14.62 9.26
N ASP A 55 2.18 -13.44 9.60
CA ASP A 55 1.40 -12.33 10.12
C ASP A 55 0.40 -11.80 9.09
N LEU A 56 0.80 -11.74 7.82
CA LEU A 56 -0.12 -11.38 6.73
C LEU A 56 -1.25 -12.40 6.61
N MET A 57 -0.94 -13.70 6.72
CA MET A 57 -1.93 -14.78 6.69
C MET A 57 -2.87 -14.77 7.91
N THR A 58 -2.57 -14.05 9.00
CA THR A 58 -3.53 -13.87 10.11
C THR A 58 -4.73 -13.01 9.72
N ILE A 59 -4.63 -12.24 8.63
CA ILE A 59 -5.72 -11.42 8.12
C ILE A 59 -6.70 -12.35 7.38
N LYS A 60 -7.97 -12.29 7.77
CA LYS A 60 -9.05 -12.99 7.07
C LYS A 60 -9.08 -12.54 5.59
N ASN A 61 -9.07 -13.50 4.67
CA ASN A 61 -8.98 -13.32 3.22
C ASN A 61 -7.57 -13.03 2.66
N ILE A 62 -6.51 -13.38 3.39
CA ILE A 62 -5.15 -13.48 2.84
C ILE A 62 -4.76 -14.96 2.81
N ASN A 63 -4.46 -15.45 1.61
CA ASN A 63 -3.86 -16.77 1.40
C ASN A 63 -2.34 -16.64 1.23
N GLU A 64 -1.64 -17.77 1.19
CA GLU A 64 -0.18 -17.78 1.08
C GLU A 64 0.31 -17.08 -0.20
N THR A 65 -0.38 -17.30 -1.32
CA THR A 65 -0.06 -16.67 -2.61
C THR A 65 -0.14 -15.15 -2.53
N MET A 66 -1.23 -14.61 -1.97
CA MET A 66 -1.39 -13.16 -1.77
C MET A 66 -0.35 -12.60 -0.79
N ALA A 67 -0.06 -13.30 0.31
CA ALA A 67 0.98 -12.87 1.24
C ALA A 67 2.36 -12.81 0.55
N SER A 68 2.63 -13.73 -0.38
CA SER A 68 3.83 -13.71 -1.22
C SER A 68 3.85 -12.51 -2.17
N GLU A 69 2.75 -12.27 -2.89
CA GLU A 69 2.64 -11.14 -3.81
C GLU A 69 2.77 -9.80 -3.08
N ILE A 70 2.14 -9.64 -1.90
CA ILE A 70 2.28 -8.43 -1.07
C ILE A 70 3.75 -8.14 -0.77
N LYS A 71 4.51 -9.16 -0.34
CA LYS A 71 5.94 -9.02 -0.04
C LYS A 71 6.80 -8.79 -1.28
N GLN A 72 6.36 -9.24 -2.44
CA GLN A 72 7.06 -9.02 -3.70
C GLN A 72 6.85 -7.60 -4.22
N VAL A 73 5.67 -7.01 -3.99
CA VAL A 73 5.33 -5.66 -4.46
C VAL A 73 5.83 -4.56 -3.52
N LEU A 74 5.85 -4.80 -2.19
CA LEU A 74 6.27 -3.82 -1.18
C LEU A 74 7.77 -3.84 -0.90
#